data_AF-A0A947KMR5-F1
#
_entry.id   AF-A0A947KMR5-F1
#
_cell.length_a   1.000
_cell.length_b   1.000
_cell.length_c   1.000
_cell.angle_alpha   90.00
_cell.angle_beta   90.00
_cell.angle_gamma   90.00
#
_symmetry.space_group_name_H-M   'P 1'
#
loop_
_entity.id
_entity.type
_entity.pdbx_description
1 polymer ?
#
loop_
_entity_poly.entity_id
_entity_poly.type
_entity_poly.pdbx_seq_one_letter_code
_entity_poly.pdbx_strand_id
1 'polypeptide(L)' 'MKRDDLLFFNRPADCWLEGLPLGNGRMAAMAMGYPLRECICLNHEAVWRKILNRKTKVCASYLPRIRKHLLGKDWE' A
#
# COMPACT_ATOMS: atom_id res chain seq x y z
N MET A 1 27.48 8.24 -5.74
CA MET A 1 26.19 8.07 -6.42
C MET A 1 26.41 8.32 -7.89
N LYS A 2 26.10 7.37 -8.77
CA LYS A 2 26.24 7.61 -10.22
C LYS A 2 25.05 8.45 -10.68
N ARG A 3 25.21 9.25 -11.75
CA ARG A 3 24.11 10.07 -12.28
C ARG A 3 22.91 9.25 -12.71
N ASP A 4 23.14 7.98 -13.05
CA ASP A 4 22.11 7.05 -13.51
C ASP A 4 21.13 6.64 -12.39
N ASP A 5 21.44 6.92 -11.12
CA ASP A 5 20.59 6.60 -9.96
C ASP A 5 19.69 7.79 -9.53
N LEU A 6 19.69 8.90 -10.29
CA LEU A 6 18.95 10.12 -9.97
C LEU A 6 17.66 10.24 -10.77
N LEU A 7 16.54 10.37 -10.05
CA LEU A 7 15.31 10.90 -10.60
C LEU A 7 15.32 12.43 -10.44
N PHE A 8 15.28 13.15 -11.56
CA PHE A 8 15.31 14.61 -11.59
C PHE A 8 14.17 15.15 -12.46
N PHE A 9 13.47 16.16 -11.94
CA PHE A 9 12.34 16.81 -12.60
C PHE A 9 12.53 18.34 -12.54
N ASN A 10 12.11 19.03 -13.60
CA ASN A 10 12.28 20.49 -13.76
C ASN A 10 11.02 21.30 -13.41
N ARG A 11 9.98 20.64 -12.89
CA ARG A 11 8.74 21.26 -12.40
C ARG A 11 8.27 20.56 -11.12
N PRO A 12 7.52 21.24 -10.24
CA PRO A 12 6.84 20.57 -9.13
C PRO A 12 5.78 19.57 -9.66
N ALA A 13 5.38 18.65 -8.78
CA ALA A 13 4.32 17.69 -9.05
C ALA A 13 2.94 18.38 -9.12
N ASP A 14 2.13 18.08 -10.14
CA ASP A 14 0.76 18.60 -10.27
C ASP A 14 -0.25 17.75 -9.49
N CYS A 15 0.08 16.48 -9.23
CA CYS A 15 -0.75 15.57 -8.44
C CYS A 15 0.11 14.59 -7.63
N TRP A 16 -0.50 13.92 -6.65
CA TRP A 16 0.22 13.04 -5.71
C TRP A 16 1.04 11.94 -6.39
N LEU A 17 0.58 11.42 -7.53
CA LEU A 17 1.27 10.38 -8.30
C LEU A 17 2.58 10.86 -8.95
N GLU A 18 2.77 12.18 -9.11
CA GLU A 18 3.99 12.79 -9.65
C GLU A 18 5.01 13.16 -8.55
N GLY A 19 4.67 13.02 -7.26
CA GLY A 19 5.57 13.33 -6.16
C GLY A 19 6.73 12.34 -6.03
N LEU A 20 7.79 12.75 -5.33
CA LEU A 20 8.95 11.88 -5.07
C LEU A 20 8.79 11.10 -3.76
N PRO A 21 8.74 9.75 -3.80
CA PRO A 21 8.58 8.95 -2.60
C PRO A 21 9.90 8.79 -1.85
N LEU A 22 9.86 8.96 -0.54
CA LEU A 22 10.95 8.73 0.39
C LEU A 22 10.44 7.83 1.52
N GLY A 23 11.30 6.99 2.09
CA GLY A 23 10.91 6.17 3.23
C GLY A 23 12.05 5.38 3.86
N ASN A 24 11.83 4.98 5.11
CA ASN A 24 12.77 4.15 5.89
C ASN A 24 12.16 2.81 6.33
N GLY A 25 11.09 2.38 5.66
CA GLY A 25 10.33 1.18 6.00
C GLY A 25 9.22 1.40 7.03
N ARG A 26 9.32 2.41 7.90
CA ARG A 26 8.30 2.73 8.92
C ARG A 26 7.56 4.04 8.65
N MET A 27 8.31 5.09 8.34
CA MET A 27 7.82 6.39 7.91
C MET A 27 8.04 6.54 6.41
N ALA A 28 7.09 7.18 5.74
CA ALA A 28 7.24 7.57 4.35
C ALA A 28 6.77 9.00 4.13
N ALA A 29 7.31 9.62 3.10
CA ALA A 29 6.99 10.97 2.66
C ALA A 29 6.84 10.99 1.14
N MET A 30 5.90 11.79 0.64
CA MET A 30 5.82 12.18 -0.76
C MET A 30 6.13 13.66 -0.85
N ALA A 31 7.24 14.04 -1.48
CA ALA A 31 7.64 15.44 -1.67
C ALA A 31 7.08 15.97 -2.99
N MET A 32 6.41 17.13 -2.97
CA MET A 32 5.72 17.70 -4.13
C MET A 32 6.56 18.75 -4.87
N GLY A 33 7.51 19.41 -4.20
CA GLY A 33 8.48 20.31 -4.83
C GLY A 33 8.00 21.74 -5.05
N TYR A 34 6.90 22.17 -4.40
CA TYR A 34 6.33 23.50 -4.61
C TYR A 34 7.23 24.61 -4.04
N PRO A 35 7.71 25.56 -4.86
CA PRO A 35 8.78 26.49 -4.47
C PRO A 35 8.40 27.50 -3.38
N LEU A 36 7.14 27.96 -3.35
CA LEU A 36 6.68 28.94 -2.36
C LEU A 36 6.04 28.29 -1.13
N ARG A 37 5.42 27.12 -1.32
CA ARG A 37 4.71 26.41 -0.26
C ARG A 37 4.75 24.91 -0.53
N GLU A 38 5.78 24.27 -0.01
CA GLU A 38 5.96 22.82 -0.11
C GLU A 38 4.77 22.05 0.49
N CYS A 39 4.50 20.87 -0.07
CA CYS A 39 3.60 19.88 0.50
C CYS A 39 4.36 18.55 0.63
N ILE A 40 4.53 18.08 1.86
CA ILE A 40 5.07 16.75 2.13
C ILE A 40 3.94 15.89 2.67
N CYS A 41 3.44 14.95 1.87
CA CYS A 41 2.43 13.99 2.35
C CYS A 41 3.12 12.92 3.20
N LEU A 42 2.68 12.72 4.45
CA LEU A 42 3.31 11.77 5.37
C LEU A 42 2.47 10.50 5.54
N ASN A 43 3.16 9.37 5.57
CA ASN A 43 2.58 8.07 5.92
C ASN A 43 3.39 7.42 7.05
N HIS A 44 2.73 6.61 7.87
CA HIS A 44 3.37 5.77 8.87
C HIS A 44 2.77 4.35 8.81
N GLU A 45 3.60 3.31 8.84
CA GLU A 45 3.21 1.91 8.66
C GLU A 45 2.10 1.44 9.62
N ALA A 46 2.09 1.96 10.85
CA ALA A 46 1.12 1.63 11.88
C ALA A 46 -0.24 2.38 11.78
N VAL A 47 -0.41 3.33 10.85
CA VAL A 47 -1.66 4.08 10.71
C VAL A 47 -2.69 3.24 9.94
N TRP A 48 -3.32 2.34 10.68
CA TRP A 48 -4.42 1.51 10.21
C TRP A 48 -5.67 1.78 11.03
N ARG A 49 -6.84 1.68 10.38
CA ARG A 49 -8.10 1.67 11.12
C ARG A 49 -8.18 0.39 11.94
N LYS A 50 -8.28 0.51 13.26
CA LYS A 50 -8.57 -0.62 14.14
C LYS A 50 -9.91 -1.25 13.74
N ILE A 51 -9.89 -2.51 13.32
CA ILE A 51 -11.12 -3.31 13.16
C ILE A 51 -11.29 -4.10 14.45
N LEU A 52 -11.95 -3.50 15.42
CA LEU A 52 -12.39 -4.19 16.61
C LEU A 52 -13.71 -4.89 16.28
N ASN A 53 -13.87 -6.15 16.70
CA ASN A 53 -15.10 -6.93 16.56
C ASN A 53 -15.53 -7.22 15.10
N ARG A 54 -14.59 -7.66 14.26
CA ARG A 54 -14.90 -8.17 12.92
C ARG A 54 -15.87 -9.36 13.05
N LYS A 55 -17.15 -9.16 12.68
CA LYS A 55 -18.13 -10.24 12.58
C LYS A 55 -17.83 -11.09 11.35
N THR A 56 -17.44 -12.34 11.55
CA THR A 56 -17.24 -13.33 10.48
C THR A 56 -18.32 -14.40 10.54
N LYS A 57 -18.79 -14.85 9.38
CA LYS A 57 -19.67 -16.01 9.29
C LYS A 57 -18.92 -17.26 9.80
N VAL A 58 -19.59 -18.11 10.55
CA VAL A 58 -19.02 -19.40 10.97
C VAL A 58 -19.10 -20.35 9.78
N CYS A 59 -17.96 -20.55 9.11
CA CYS A 59 -17.86 -21.32 7.87
C CYS A 59 -17.04 -22.61 8.02
N ALA A 60 -16.60 -22.95 9.24
CA ALA A 60 -15.72 -24.07 9.49
C ALA A 60 -16.31 -25.41 9.04
N SER A 61 -17.64 -25.56 9.12
CA SER A 61 -18.36 -26.75 8.66
C SER A 61 -18.23 -27.03 7.17
N TYR A 62 -17.85 -26.04 6.35
CA TYR A 62 -17.66 -26.25 4.90
C TYR A 62 -16.29 -26.87 4.55
N LEU A 63 -15.31 -26.84 5.47
CA LEU A 63 -13.94 -27.32 5.22
C LEU A 63 -13.88 -28.77 4.71
N PRO A 64 -14.61 -29.75 5.28
CA PRO A 64 -14.58 -31.12 4.77
C PRO A 64 -15.06 -31.22 3.33
N ARG A 65 -16.14 -30.50 2.97
CA ARG A 65 -16.69 -30.50 1.62
C ARG A 65 -15.73 -29.85 0.63
N ILE A 66 -15.18 -28.69 0.99
CA ILE A 66 -14.19 -27.97 0.17
C ILE A 66 -12.96 -28.86 -0.08
N ARG A 67 -12.41 -29.51 0.96
CA ARG A 67 -11.26 -30.42 0.82
C ARG A 67 -11.56 -31.59 -0.12
N LYS A 68 -12.76 -32.17 -0.04
CA LYS A 68 -13.16 -33.26 -0.95
C LYS A 68 -13.13 -32.81 -2.41
N HIS A 69 -13.74 -31.67 -2.73
CA HIS A 69 -13.75 -31.12 -4.09
C HIS A 69 -12.33 -30.77 -4.58
N LEU A 70 -11.52 -30.10 -3.74
CA LEU A 70 -10.13 -29.77 -4.09
C LEU A 70 -9.29 -31.02 -4.39
N LEU A 71 -9.43 -32.09 -3.60
CA LEU A 71 -8.71 -33.35 -3.80
C LEU A 71 -9.23 -34.13 -5.02
N GLY A 72 -10.53 -34.03 -5.30
CA GLY A 72 -11.17 -34.60 -6.49
C GLY A 72 -10.87 -33.84 -7.79
N LYS A 73 -10.28 -32.63 -7.69
CA LYS A 73 -10.15 -31.66 -8.79
C LYS A 73 -11.49 -31.20 -9.37
N ASP A 74 -12.51 -31.18 -8.53
CA ASP A 74 -13.82 -30.63 -8.85
C ASP A 74 -13.82 -29.14 -8.48
N TRP A 75 -13.65 -28.25 -9.47
CA TRP A 75 -13.46 -26.81 -9.25
C TRP A 75 -14.74 -25.97 -9.41
N GLU A 76 -15.79 -26.56 -9.98
CA GLU A 76 -17.13 -25.98 -10.10
C GLU A 76 -18.00 -26.31 -8.88
#